data_AF-A0AAV2KW74-F1
#
_entry.id   AF-A0AAV2KW74-F1
#
_cell.length_a   1.000
_cell.length_b   1.000
_cell.length_c   1.000
_cell.angle_alpha   90.00
_cell.angle_beta   90.00
_cell.angle_gamma   90.00
#
_symmetry.space_group_name_H-M   'P 1'
#
loop_
_entity.id
_entity.type
_entity.pdbx_description
1 polymer ?
#
loop_
_entity_poly.entity_id
_entity_poly.type
_entity_poly.pdbx_seq_one_letter_code
_entity_poly.pdbx_strand_id
1 'polypeptide(L)' 'MPVVGERPSRRASVEAPRQRRVFRLNDWMHPTPANTLRNLVDMCINPDPEKRPDITYVYDIAKHMMSLTQG' A
#
# COMPACT_ATOMS: atom_id res chain seq x y z
N MET A 1 58.06 -10.95 -22.98
CA MET A 1 57.48 -10.26 -21.82
C MET A 1 56.05 -10.79 -21.63
N PRO A 2 55.78 -11.59 -20.58
CA PRO A 2 54.43 -11.96 -20.14
C PRO A 2 53.87 -10.80 -19.25
N VAL A 3 52.60 -10.65 -18.85
CA VAL A 3 51.39 -11.48 -18.78
C VAL A 3 50.17 -10.53 -18.90
N VAL A 4 49.06 -11.04 -19.42
CA VAL A 4 47.69 -10.49 -19.34
C VAL A 4 47.30 -10.17 -17.87
N GLY A 5 46.63 -9.04 -17.61
CA GLY A 5 46.16 -8.73 -16.24
C GLY A 5 45.30 -7.46 -16.08
N GLU A 6 43.98 -7.66 -16.20
CA GLU A 6 42.87 -7.01 -15.46
C GLU A 6 42.57 -5.49 -15.56
N ARG A 7 41.46 -5.16 -16.24
CA ARG A 7 40.51 -4.10 -15.83
C ARG A 7 39.23 -4.80 -15.32
N PRO A 8 38.35 -4.17 -14.52
CA PRO A 8 38.50 -3.00 -13.65
C PRO A 8 38.15 -3.36 -12.19
N SER A 9 38.86 -2.80 -11.20
CA SER A 9 38.40 -2.85 -9.82
C SER A 9 37.18 -1.96 -9.66
N ARG A 10 35.99 -2.58 -9.71
CA ARG A 10 34.70 -1.95 -9.41
C ARG A 10 34.81 -1.38 -8.01
N ARG A 11 34.98 -0.06 -7.93
CA ARG A 11 34.86 0.71 -6.69
C ARG A 11 33.58 0.24 -6.01
N ALA A 12 33.73 -0.47 -4.89
CA ALA A 12 32.62 -1.02 -4.14
C ALA A 12 31.63 0.13 -3.91
N SER A 13 30.46 0.02 -4.54
CA SER A 13 29.35 0.88 -4.21
C SER A 13 29.04 0.56 -2.76
N VAL A 14 29.35 1.50 -1.86
CA VAL A 14 28.86 1.49 -0.49
C VAL A 14 27.34 1.57 -0.58
N GLU A 15 26.71 0.41 -0.81
CA GLU A 15 25.27 0.26 -0.63
C GLU A 15 25.01 0.58 0.83
N ALA A 16 24.46 1.78 1.06
CA ALA A 16 23.87 2.14 2.34
C ALA A 16 23.01 0.97 2.81
N PRO A 17 23.08 0.57 4.09
CA PRO A 17 22.27 -0.53 4.59
C PRO A 17 20.83 -0.19 4.25
N ARG A 18 20.22 -0.99 3.37
CA ARG A 18 18.78 -0.93 3.13
C ARG A 18 18.16 -1.18 4.48
N GLN A 19 17.80 -0.10 5.16
CA GLN A 19 17.08 -0.11 6.41
C GLN A 19 15.92 -1.05 6.15
N ARG A 20 16.01 -2.29 6.65
CA ARG A 20 14.89 -3.23 6.54
C ARG A 20 13.78 -2.48 7.23
N ARG A 21 12.80 -2.01 6.45
CA ARG A 21 11.55 -1.51 7.02
C ARG A 21 11.04 -2.70 7.81
N VAL A 22 11.29 -2.68 9.11
CA VAL A 22 10.63 -3.58 10.03
C VAL A 22 9.20 -3.10 9.92
N PHE A 23 8.39 -3.78 9.09
CA PHE A 23 6.96 -3.57 9.07
C PHE A 23 6.53 -3.78 10.51
N ARG A 24 6.32 -2.69 11.25
CA ARG A 24 5.77 -2.77 12.60
C ARG A 24 4.42 -3.44 12.40
N LEU A 25 4.00 -4.38 13.25
CA LEU A 25 2.63 -4.89 13.20
C LEU A 25 1.60 -3.75 13.20
N ASN A 26 1.97 -2.58 13.75
CA ASN A 26 1.17 -1.37 13.78
C ASN A 26 1.08 -0.61 12.44
N ASP A 27 1.93 -0.90 11.43
CA ASP A 27 1.75 -0.39 10.05
C ASP A 27 0.52 -1.02 9.38
N TRP A 28 0.10 -2.20 9.82
CA TRP A 28 -1.06 -2.94 9.29
C TRP A 28 -2.39 -2.54 9.96
N MET A 29 -2.33 -1.72 11.02
CA MET A 29 -3.49 -1.35 11.84
C MET A 29 -3.89 0.12 11.64
N HIS A 30 -3.47 0.74 10.55
CA HIS A 30 -4.12 1.94 10.04
C HIS A 30 -4.92 1.52 8.80
N PRO A 31 -6.26 1.61 8.83
CA PRO A 31 -7.05 1.32 7.64
C PRO A 31 -6.63 2.31 6.56
N THR A 32 -5.89 1.82 5.57
CA THR A 32 -5.57 2.64 4.40
C THR A 32 -6.87 3.01 3.70
N PRO A 33 -6.93 4.14 2.98
CA PRO A 33 -8.09 4.45 2.16
C PRO A 33 -8.44 3.31 1.17
N ALA A 34 -7.47 2.48 0.78
CA ALA A 34 -7.73 1.29 -0.02
C ALA A 34 -8.50 0.19 0.76
N ASN A 35 -8.21 -0.02 2.05
CA ASN A 35 -8.93 -1.02 2.87
C ASN A 35 -10.39 -0.63 3.12
N THR A 36 -10.66 0.63 3.43
CA THR A 36 -12.03 1.10 3.66
C THR A 36 -12.88 1.04 2.40
N LEU A 37 -12.30 1.35 1.23
CA LEU A 37 -13.02 1.21 -0.05
C LEU A 37 -13.33 -0.25 -0.37
N ARG A 38 -12.37 -1.15 -0.14
CA ARG A 38 -12.58 -2.60 -0.34
C ARG A 38 -13.71 -3.14 0.54
N ASN A 39 -13.73 -2.76 1.82
CA ASN A 39 -14.81 -3.15 2.73
C ASN A 39 -16.17 -2.58 2.29
N LEU A 40 -16.21 -1.33 1.80
CA LEU A 40 -17.44 -0.74 1.29
C LEU A 40 -17.96 -1.50 0.07
N VAL A 41 -17.08 -1.88 -0.87
CA VAL A 41 -17.45 -2.69 -2.03
C VAL A 41 -17.97 -4.06 -1.59
N ASP A 42 -17.28 -4.74 -0.67
CA ASP A 42 -17.70 -6.05 -0.13
C ASP A 42 -19.12 -6.00 0.46
N MET A 43 -19.47 -4.93 1.17
CA MET A 43 -20.82 -4.71 1.68
C MET A 43 -21.84 -4.45 0.56
N CYS A 44 -21.47 -3.70 -0.48
CA CYS A 44 -22.35 -3.40 -1.61
C CYS A 44 -22.62 -4.60 -2.53
N ILE A 45 -21.64 -5.50 -2.70
CA ILE A 45 -21.77 -6.71 -3.52
C ILE A 45 -22.31 -7.91 -2.74
N ASN A 46 -22.80 -7.70 -1.52
CA ASN A 46 -23.31 -8.78 -0.69
C ASN A 46 -24.41 -9.57 -1.46
N PRO A 47 -24.30 -10.90 -1.55
CA PRO A 47 -25.31 -11.72 -2.26
C PRO A 47 -26.69 -11.59 -1.62
N ASP A 48 -26.74 -11.27 -0.33
CA ASP A 48 -27.97 -10.99 0.40
C ASP A 48 -28.35 -9.50 0.27
N PRO A 49 -29.48 -9.16 -0.38
CA PRO A 49 -29.88 -7.76 -0.59
C PRO A 49 -30.21 -7.02 0.71
N GLU A 50 -30.65 -7.72 1.76
CA GLU A 50 -30.99 -7.10 3.05
C GLU A 50 -29.74 -6.67 3.83
N LYS A 51 -28.58 -7.26 3.50
CA LYS A 51 -27.29 -6.93 4.12
C LYS A 51 -26.54 -5.82 3.38
N ARG A 52 -27.06 -5.35 2.25
CA ARG A 52 -26.44 -4.24 1.52
C ARG A 52 -26.74 -2.92 2.25
N PRO A 53 -25.74 -2.04 2.39
CA PRO A 53 -25.96 -0.73 2.97
C PRO A 53 -26.86 0.12 2.06
N ASP A 54 -27.54 1.08 2.66
CA ASP A 54 -28.32 2.05 1.91
C ASP A 54 -27.41 3.02 1.13
N ILE A 55 -27.97 3.65 0.09
CA ILE A 55 -27.21 4.53 -0.80
C ILE A 55 -26.67 5.79 -0.10
N THR A 56 -27.33 6.24 0.98
CA THR A 56 -26.90 7.39 1.78
C THR A 56 -25.62 7.04 2.52
N TYR A 57 -25.59 5.87 3.19
CA TYR A 57 -24.39 5.37 3.86
C TYR A 57 -23.21 5.22 2.89
N VAL A 58 -23.44 4.66 1.70
CA VAL A 58 -22.39 4.49 0.68
C VAL A 58 -21.85 5.86 0.23
N TYR A 59 -22.74 6.83 0.02
CA TYR A 59 -22.36 8.18 -0.41
C TYR A 59 -21.53 8.91 0.66
N ASP A 60 -21.92 8.82 1.93
CA ASP A 60 -21.22 9.48 3.03
C ASP A 60 -19.80 8.94 3.22
N ILE A 61 -19.62 7.62 3.14
CA ILE A 61 -18.29 7.01 3.20
C ILE A 61 -17.46 7.45 1.99
N ALA A 62 -18.02 7.40 0.77
CA ALA A 62 -17.31 7.79 -0.44
C ALA A 62 -16.84 9.26 -0.40
N LYS A 63 -17.69 10.17 0.10
CA LYS A 63 -17.37 11.58 0.28
C LYS A 63 -16.24 11.79 1.30
N HIS A 64 -16.29 11.06 2.41
CA HIS A 64 -15.23 11.09 3.42
C HIS A 64 -13.90 10.59 2.84
N MET A 65 -13.91 9.50 2.06
CA MET A 65 -12.72 8.97 1.38
C MET A 65 -12.11 9.97 0.39
N MET A 66 -12.96 10.66 -0.38
CA MET A 66 -12.53 11.69 -1.33
C MET A 66 -11.83 12.85 -0.63
N SER A 67 -12.38 13.29 0.51
CA SER A 67 -11.77 14.32 1.37
C SER A 67 -10.39 13.91 1.88
N LEU A 68 -10.19 12.64 2.26
CA LEU A 68 -8.91 12.13 2.75
C LEU A 68 -7.85 11.97 1.64
N THR A 69 -8.28 11.88 0.39
CA THR A 69 -7.37 11.69 -0.77
C THR A 69 -6.97 13.01 -1.43
N GLN A 70 -7.72 14.10 -1.19
CA GLN A 70 -7.48 15.43 -1.75
C GLN A 70 -6.82 16.42 -0.76
N GLY A 71 -6.27 15.92 0.35
CA GLY A 71 -5.56 16.72 1.37
C GLY A 71 -4.06 16.79 1.15
#